data_AF-A0A7S2PQ06-F1
#
_entry.id   AF-A0A7S2PQ06-F1
#
_cell.length_a   1.000
_cell.length_b   1.000
_cell.length_c   1.000
_cell.angle_alpha   90.00
_cell.angle_beta   90.00
_cell.angle_gamma   90.00
#
_symmetry.space_group_name_H-M   'P 1'
#
loop_
_entity.id
_entity.type
_entity.pdbx_description
1 polymer ?
#
loop_
_entity_poly.entity_id
_entity_poly.type
_entity_poly.pdbx_seq_one_letter_code
_entity_poly.pdbx_strand_id
1 'polypeptide(L)'
;ERLRKGCAVMQRSDARHVHLVADYPPLLAKSMCRLYKDMTLLENFAILNVVAFSKILKKHDSVTGSNTRHAFMVTNVFKSSLCVHDDLCNMIDRCKAMYETIFGQFSSSPNNGVLDEDEQLFIDMVIQMNNEMSSSPAFVGADE
;
A
#
# COMPACT_ATOMS: atom_id res chain seq x y z
N GLU A 1 13.63 42.22 35.44
CA GLU A 1 14.28 41.75 34.19
C GLU A 1 14.27 40.21 34.00
N ARG A 2 14.63 39.41 35.02
CA ARG A 2 14.66 37.93 34.92
C ARG A 2 13.29 37.29 34.64
N LEU A 3 12.22 37.79 35.25
CA LEU A 3 10.83 37.35 34.99
C LEU A 3 10.40 37.57 33.53
N ARG A 4 10.77 38.72 32.94
CA ARG A 4 10.48 39.03 31.52
C ARG A 4 11.22 38.10 30.57
N LYS A 5 12.49 37.77 30.88
CA LYS A 5 13.27 36.77 30.13
C LYS A 5 12.68 35.36 30.30
N GLY A 6 12.18 35.02 31.50
CA GLY A 6 11.45 33.78 31.76
C GLY A 6 10.18 33.63 30.93
N CYS A 7 9.30 34.63 30.91
CA CYS A 7 8.07 34.61 30.10
C CYS A 7 8.36 34.51 28.59
N ALA A 8 9.39 35.21 28.09
CA ALA A 8 9.78 35.13 26.67
C ALA A 8 10.34 33.73 26.29
N VAL A 9 11.00 33.04 27.22
CA VAL A 9 11.47 31.66 27.01
C VAL A 9 10.29 30.67 27.04
N MET A 10 9.33 30.85 27.95
CA MET A 10 8.11 30.02 27.99
C MET A 10 7.27 30.18 26.72
N GLN A 11 7.11 31.42 26.21
CA GLN A 11 6.41 31.69 24.94
C GLN A 11 7.12 31.10 23.70
N ARG A 12 8.47 31.02 23.70
CA ARG A 12 9.24 30.35 22.62
C ARG A 12 9.16 28.82 22.67
N SER A 13 8.99 28.25 23.86
CA SER A 13 8.77 26.81 24.01
C SER A 13 7.36 26.42 23.58
N ASP A 14 6.37 27.26 23.90
CA ASP A 14 4.98 27.10 23.45
C ASP A 14 4.87 27.23 21.92
N ALA A 15 5.55 28.20 21.30
CA ALA A 15 5.55 28.37 19.85
C ALA A 15 6.15 27.18 19.07
N ARG A 16 7.18 26.51 19.62
CA ARG A 16 7.74 25.28 19.02
C ARG A 16 6.80 24.09 19.16
N HIS A 17 6.09 23.99 20.29
CA HIS A 17 5.08 22.97 20.51
C HIS A 17 3.86 23.19 19.60
N VAL A 18 3.44 24.45 19.41
CA VAL A 18 2.37 24.84 18.49
C VAL A 18 2.75 24.57 17.03
N HIS A 19 4.01 24.80 16.61
CA HIS A 19 4.45 24.46 15.26
C HIS A 19 4.50 22.94 15.03
N LEU A 20 5.01 22.17 16.01
CA LEU A 20 5.00 20.71 15.96
C LEU A 20 3.57 20.15 15.89
N VAL A 21 2.62 20.72 16.64
CA VAL A 21 1.21 20.32 16.64
C VAL A 21 0.49 20.76 15.36
N ALA A 22 0.88 21.88 14.74
CA ALA A 22 0.33 22.34 13.46
C ALA A 22 0.86 21.53 12.26
N ASP A 23 2.11 21.06 12.32
CA ASP A 23 2.75 20.28 11.25
C ASP A 23 2.53 18.75 11.42
N TYR A 24 2.10 18.28 12.60
CA TYR A 24 1.83 16.86 12.86
C TYR A 24 0.76 16.25 11.95
N PRO A 25 -0.38 16.91 11.68
CA PRO A 25 -1.44 16.31 10.86
C PRO A 25 -1.09 16.11 9.38
N PRO A 26 -0.47 17.07 8.66
CA PRO A 26 -0.01 16.85 7.29
C PRO A 26 1.08 15.77 7.19
N LEU A 27 1.98 15.70 8.19
CA LEU A 27 3.01 14.66 8.25
C LEU A 27 2.41 13.27 8.49
N LEU A 28 1.38 13.18 9.34
CA LEU A 28 0.65 11.96 9.60
C LEU A 28 -0.11 11.49 8.35
N ALA A 29 -0.85 12.38 7.68
CA ALA A 29 -1.56 12.09 6.43
C ALA A 29 -0.60 11.57 5.35
N LYS A 30 0.51 12.27 5.13
CA LYS A 30 1.55 11.86 4.18
C LYS A 30 2.17 10.51 4.52
N SER A 31 2.44 10.25 5.81
CA SER A 31 3.00 8.98 6.25
C SER A 31 2.02 7.82 6.06
N MET A 32 0.73 8.05 6.30
CA MET A 32 -0.31 7.06 6.09
C MET A 32 -0.59 6.79 4.61
N CYS A 33 -0.60 7.83 3.76
CA CYS A 33 -0.70 7.66 2.32
C CYS A 33 0.47 6.82 1.78
N ARG A 34 1.70 7.11 2.23
CA ARG A 34 2.88 6.31 1.86
C ARG A 34 2.75 4.85 2.32
N LEU A 35 2.33 4.61 3.57
CA LEU A 35 2.14 3.26 4.08
C LEU A 35 1.08 2.49 3.27
N TYR A 36 -0.05 3.13 2.97
CA TYR A 36 -1.11 2.55 2.15
C TYR A 36 -0.58 2.17 0.77
N LYS A 37 0.12 3.09 0.09
CA LYS A 37 0.77 2.83 -1.20
C LYS A 37 1.75 1.66 -1.16
N ASP A 38 2.64 1.64 -0.16
CA ASP A 38 3.65 0.58 -0.04
C ASP A 38 3.01 -0.80 0.19
N MET A 39 1.91 -0.86 0.96
CA MET A 39 1.13 -2.10 1.16
C MET A 39 0.42 -2.55 -0.12
N THR A 40 -0.21 -1.64 -0.85
CA THR A 40 -0.85 -1.94 -2.15
C THR A 40 0.16 -2.44 -3.18
N LEU A 41 1.36 -1.86 -3.20
CA LEU A 41 2.45 -2.32 -4.07
C LEU A 41 2.98 -3.70 -3.66
N LEU A 42 2.94 -4.04 -2.37
CA LEU A 42 3.32 -5.37 -1.89
C LEU A 42 2.32 -6.44 -2.36
N GLU A 43 1.02 -6.14 -2.35
CA GLU A 43 -0.01 -7.02 -2.92
C GLU A 43 0.18 -7.18 -4.43
N ASN A 44 0.45 -6.08 -5.13
CA ASN A 44 0.76 -6.12 -6.56
C ASN A 44 1.97 -7.02 -6.86
N PHE A 45 3.03 -6.88 -6.07
CA PHE A 45 4.22 -7.74 -6.17
C PHE A 45 3.85 -9.21 -6.00
N ALA A 46 3.05 -9.57 -4.99
CA ALA A 46 2.59 -10.94 -4.77
C ALA A 46 1.84 -11.50 -5.98
N ILE A 47 0.83 -10.78 -6.48
CA ILE A 47 0.00 -11.19 -7.62
C ILE A 47 0.84 -11.35 -8.88
N LEU A 48 1.69 -10.36 -9.20
CA LEU A 48 2.54 -10.40 -10.39
C LEU A 48 3.48 -11.60 -10.38
N ASN A 49 4.03 -11.98 -9.21
CA ASN A 49 4.90 -13.14 -9.11
C ASN A 49 4.15 -14.46 -9.34
N VAL A 50 2.95 -14.62 -8.79
CA VAL A 50 2.12 -15.81 -9.03
C VAL A 50 1.81 -15.95 -10.53
N VAL A 51 1.42 -14.86 -11.19
CA VAL A 51 1.15 -14.86 -12.64
C VAL A 51 2.45 -15.12 -13.43
N ALA A 52 3.59 -14.57 -13.01
CA ALA A 52 4.87 -14.80 -13.65
C ALA A 52 5.30 -16.27 -13.59
N PHE A 53 5.17 -16.93 -12.42
CA PHE A 53 5.41 -18.37 -12.28
C PHE A 53 4.53 -19.18 -13.22
N SER A 54 3.24 -18.87 -13.26
CA SER A 54 2.27 -19.53 -14.13
C SER A 54 2.65 -19.38 -15.62
N LYS A 55 3.09 -18.19 -16.05
CA LYS A 55 3.54 -17.92 -17.43
C LYS A 55 4.85 -18.61 -17.80
N ILE A 56 5.86 -18.59 -16.93
CA ILE A 56 7.15 -19.24 -17.24
C ILE A 56 7.01 -20.76 -17.29
N LEU A 57 6.17 -21.34 -16.43
CA LEU A 57 5.86 -22.77 -16.45
C LEU A 57 5.07 -23.16 -17.70
N LYS A 58 4.12 -22.32 -18.14
CA LYS A 58 3.43 -22.53 -19.43
C LYS A 58 4.41 -22.55 -20.60
N LYS A 59 5.41 -21.66 -20.58
CA LYS A 59 6.48 -21.65 -21.59
C LYS A 59 7.37 -22.89 -21.50
N HIS A 60 7.74 -23.32 -20.30
CA HIS A 60 8.48 -24.55 -20.07
C HIS A 60 7.77 -25.77 -20.67
N ASP A 61 6.48 -25.93 -20.36
CA ASP A 61 5.68 -27.05 -20.84
C ASP A 61 5.56 -27.04 -22.37
N SER A 62 5.37 -25.85 -22.96
CA SER A 62 5.33 -25.70 -24.43
C SER A 62 6.65 -26.06 -25.14
N VAL A 63 7.80 -25.84 -24.50
CA VAL A 63 9.12 -26.10 -25.11
C VAL A 63 9.57 -27.54 -24.90
N THR A 64 9.25 -28.11 -23.73
CA THR A 64 9.72 -29.44 -23.33
C THR A 64 8.72 -30.56 -23.64
N GLY A 65 7.46 -30.23 -23.92
CA GLY A 65 6.37 -31.20 -24.04
C GLY A 65 5.96 -31.83 -22.70
N SER A 66 6.47 -31.33 -21.58
CA SER A 66 6.08 -31.77 -20.23
C SER A 66 4.79 -31.08 -19.79
N ASN A 67 4.15 -31.62 -18.75
CA ASN A 67 3.02 -30.98 -18.07
C ASN A 67 3.35 -30.81 -16.57
N THR A 68 4.27 -29.90 -16.26
CA THR A 68 4.74 -29.67 -14.88
C THR A 68 4.14 -28.42 -14.26
N ARG A 69 3.55 -27.52 -15.05
CA ARG A 69 2.95 -26.27 -14.56
C ARG A 69 1.95 -26.51 -13.44
N HIS A 70 0.95 -27.36 -13.67
CA HIS A 70 -0.13 -27.58 -12.71
C HIS A 70 0.42 -28.10 -11.38
N ALA A 71 1.23 -29.16 -11.42
CA ALA A 71 1.83 -29.76 -10.23
C ALA A 71 2.69 -28.77 -9.45
N PHE A 72 3.49 -27.95 -10.14
CA PHE A 72 4.35 -26.96 -9.48
C PHE A 72 3.55 -25.83 -8.84
N MET A 73 2.54 -25.29 -9.54
CA MET A 73 1.69 -24.21 -9.03
C MET A 73 0.95 -24.65 -7.76
N VAL A 74 0.33 -25.82 -7.76
CA VAL A 74 -0.42 -26.36 -6.61
C VAL A 74 0.48 -26.72 -5.44
N THR A 75 1.66 -27.28 -5.71
CA THR A 75 2.52 -27.80 -4.64
C THR A 75 3.39 -26.71 -4.01
N ASN A 76 3.82 -25.71 -4.79
CA ASN A 76 4.80 -24.72 -4.33
C ASN A 76 4.21 -23.30 -4.29
N VAL A 77 3.60 -22.83 -5.39
CA VAL A 77 3.24 -21.41 -5.54
C VAL A 77 2.01 -21.07 -4.68
N PHE A 78 0.90 -21.80 -4.82
CA PHE A 78 -0.34 -21.51 -4.11
C PHE A 78 -0.26 -21.74 -2.60
N LYS A 79 0.69 -22.55 -2.14
CA LYS A 79 0.95 -22.79 -0.71
C LYS A 79 1.96 -21.82 -0.09
N SER A 80 2.61 -21.00 -0.92
CA SER A 80 3.60 -20.05 -0.43
C SER A 80 2.92 -18.87 0.27
N SER A 81 3.64 -18.25 1.19
CA SER A 81 3.24 -16.99 1.85
C SER A 81 3.11 -15.81 0.88
N LEU A 82 3.53 -15.97 -0.39
CA LEU A 82 3.29 -14.99 -1.44
C LEU A 82 1.85 -15.07 -1.97
N CYS A 83 1.28 -16.27 -2.08
CA CYS A 83 -0.08 -16.43 -2.59
C CYS A 83 -1.13 -16.27 -1.50
N VAL A 84 -0.87 -16.81 -0.30
CA VAL A 84 -1.76 -16.71 0.85
C VAL A 84 -1.41 -15.46 1.64
N HIS A 85 -2.03 -14.33 1.28
CA HIS A 85 -1.71 -13.01 1.82
C HIS A 85 -2.93 -12.27 2.40
N ASP A 86 -3.88 -13.01 2.97
CA ASP A 86 -5.10 -12.45 3.58
C ASP A 86 -4.78 -11.40 4.67
N ASP A 87 -3.73 -11.62 5.46
CA ASP A 87 -3.26 -10.67 6.47
C ASP A 87 -2.80 -9.34 5.84
N LEU A 88 -2.22 -9.39 4.64
CA LEU A 88 -1.83 -8.20 3.89
C LEU A 88 -3.06 -7.44 3.39
N CYS A 89 -4.05 -8.13 2.81
CA CYS A 89 -5.30 -7.49 2.39
C CYS A 89 -6.00 -6.81 3.58
N ASN A 90 -6.07 -7.49 4.74
CA ASN A 90 -6.60 -6.92 5.97
C ASN A 90 -5.79 -5.71 6.49
N MET A 91 -4.47 -5.67 6.26
CA MET A 91 -3.64 -4.51 6.57
C MET A 91 -3.91 -3.35 5.61
N ILE A 92 -4.06 -3.63 4.31
CA ILE A 92 -4.39 -2.64 3.28
C ILE A 92 -5.72 -1.96 3.61
N ASP A 93 -6.77 -2.73 3.92
CA ASP A 93 -8.08 -2.19 4.28
C ASP A 93 -8.03 -1.28 5.51
N ARG A 94 -7.26 -1.67 6.53
CA ARG A 94 -7.04 -0.84 7.72
C ARG A 94 -6.28 0.44 7.38
N CYS A 95 -5.26 0.36 6.54
CA CYS A 95 -4.49 1.53 6.10
C CYS A 95 -5.37 2.50 5.32
N LYS A 96 -6.21 1.99 4.41
CA LYS A 96 -7.19 2.77 3.66
C LYS A 96 -8.16 3.50 4.58
N ALA A 97 -8.78 2.78 5.53
CA ALA A 97 -9.73 3.39 6.46
C ALA A 97 -9.09 4.48 7.34
N MET A 98 -7.86 4.26 7.81
CA MET A 98 -7.10 5.27 8.56
C MET A 98 -6.77 6.48 7.68
N TYR A 99 -6.33 6.26 6.45
CA TYR A 99 -6.03 7.32 5.49
C TYR A 99 -7.27 8.16 5.18
N GLU A 100 -8.42 7.55 4.87
CA GLU A 100 -9.69 8.26 4.63
C GLU A 100 -10.14 9.07 5.86
N THR A 101 -9.98 8.50 7.06
CA THR A 101 -10.32 9.18 8.33
C THR A 101 -9.44 10.41 8.55
N ILE A 102 -8.13 10.25 8.38
CA ILE A 102 -7.15 11.33 8.55
C ILE A 102 -7.38 12.38 7.47
N PHE A 103 -7.48 11.98 6.20
CA PHE A 103 -7.72 12.88 5.10
C PHE A 103 -9.01 13.70 5.31
N GLY A 104 -10.14 13.04 5.58
CA GLY A 104 -11.42 13.71 5.81
C GLY A 104 -11.42 14.72 6.97
N GLN A 105 -10.58 14.50 8.00
CA GLN A 105 -10.39 15.46 9.09
C GLN A 105 -9.54 16.67 8.71
N PHE A 106 -8.70 16.56 7.68
CA PHE A 106 -7.71 17.59 7.31
C PHE A 106 -7.97 18.25 5.93
N SER A 107 -8.87 17.73 5.10
CA SER A 107 -9.28 18.35 3.81
C SER A 107 -9.95 19.71 3.95
N SER A 108 -10.40 20.09 5.16
CA SER A 108 -10.96 21.43 5.43
C SER A 108 -9.89 22.53 5.54
N SER A 109 -8.60 22.17 5.51
CA SER A 109 -7.50 23.13 5.62
C SER A 109 -7.08 23.67 4.24
N PRO A 110 -7.09 24.99 4.01
CA PRO A 110 -6.86 25.61 2.69
C PRO A 110 -5.42 25.52 2.17
N ASN A 111 -4.51 24.81 2.86
CA ASN A 111 -3.08 24.76 2.56
C ASN A 111 -2.53 23.35 2.24
N ASN A 112 -3.38 22.35 2.07
CA ASN A 112 -2.92 21.01 1.69
C ASN A 112 -2.77 20.91 0.17
N GLY A 113 -1.55 21.15 -0.30
CA GLY A 113 -1.20 21.06 -1.71
C GLY A 113 -1.32 19.63 -2.25
N VAL A 114 -2.12 19.47 -3.32
CA VAL A 114 -1.92 18.80 -4.63
C VAL A 114 -1.16 17.45 -4.71
N LEU A 115 -0.30 17.09 -3.77
CA LEU A 115 0.47 15.84 -3.77
C LEU A 115 -0.38 14.58 -3.52
N ASP A 116 -1.63 14.74 -3.08
CA ASP A 116 -2.50 13.64 -2.64
C ASP A 116 -3.36 13.05 -3.76
N GLU A 117 -3.81 13.86 -4.73
CA GLU A 117 -4.65 13.38 -5.85
C GLU A 117 -3.86 12.44 -6.78
N ASP A 118 -2.61 12.77 -7.11
CA ASP A 118 -1.76 11.92 -7.94
C ASP A 118 -1.41 10.60 -7.24
N GLU A 119 -1.17 10.62 -5.92
CA GLU A 119 -0.90 9.41 -5.15
C GLU A 119 -2.16 8.53 -5.05
N GLN A 120 -3.33 9.14 -4.85
CA GLN A 120 -4.60 8.42 -4.82
C GLN A 120 -4.92 7.76 -6.17
N LEU A 121 -4.78 8.50 -7.28
CA LEU A 121 -4.96 7.94 -8.63
C LEU A 121 -4.00 6.78 -8.91
N PHE A 122 -2.74 6.90 -8.46
CA PHE A 122 -1.77 5.81 -8.58
C PHE A 122 -2.21 4.58 -7.79
N ILE A 123 -2.63 4.76 -6.54
CA ILE A 123 -3.08 3.65 -5.69
C ILE A 123 -4.31 2.96 -6.31
N ASP A 124 -5.29 3.74 -6.75
CA ASP A 124 -6.51 3.23 -7.38
C ASP A 124 -6.21 2.44 -8.66
N MET A 125 -5.26 2.94 -9.48
CA MET A 125 -4.79 2.22 -10.66
C MET A 125 -4.15 0.87 -10.30
N VAL A 126 -3.32 0.81 -9.25
CA VAL A 126 -2.69 -0.45 -8.81
C VAL A 126 -3.73 -1.42 -8.26
N ILE A 127 -4.71 -0.94 -7.48
CA ILE A 127 -5.82 -1.77 -6.97
C ILE A 127 -6.63 -2.36 -8.12
N GLN A 128 -6.96 -1.54 -9.12
CA GLN A 128 -7.66 -2.03 -10.31
C GLN A 128 -6.85 -3.15 -10.99
N MET A 129 -5.55 -2.93 -11.20
CA MET A 129 -4.67 -3.94 -11.80
C MET A 129 -4.60 -5.22 -10.97
N ASN A 130 -4.53 -5.11 -9.64
CA ASN A 130 -4.52 -6.25 -8.73
C ASN A 130 -5.80 -7.07 -8.86
N ASN A 131 -6.96 -6.41 -8.93
CA ASN A 131 -8.26 -7.08 -9.12
C ASN A 131 -8.34 -7.81 -10.47
N GLU A 132 -7.91 -7.17 -11.54
CA GLU A 132 -7.89 -7.76 -12.89
C GLU A 132 -6.97 -8.99 -12.95
N MET A 133 -5.78 -8.90 -12.36
CA MET A 133 -4.79 -9.97 -12.39
C MET A 133 -5.15 -11.13 -11.46
N SER A 134 -5.74 -10.85 -10.29
CA SER A 134 -6.22 -11.89 -9.37
C SER A 134 -7.39 -12.69 -9.95
N SER A 135 -8.18 -12.07 -10.82
CA SER A 135 -9.27 -12.73 -11.56
C SER A 135 -8.77 -13.57 -12.74
N SER A 136 -7.47 -13.52 -13.07
CA SER A 136 -6.90 -14.25 -14.21
C SER A 136 -6.85 -15.76 -13.95
N PRO A 137 -7.06 -16.62 -14.97
CA PRO A 137 -6.90 -18.07 -14.85
C PRO A 137 -5.52 -18.50 -14.32
N ALA A 138 -4.50 -17.67 -14.60
CA ALA A 138 -3.14 -17.88 -14.12
C ALA A 138 -3.02 -17.83 -12.59
N PHE A 139 -3.90 -17.07 -11.92
CA PHE A 139 -3.92 -16.88 -10.47
C PHE A 139 -4.95 -17.80 -9.79
N VAL A 140 -6.16 -17.95 -10.36
CA VAL A 140 -7.23 -18.80 -9.81
C VAL A 140 -6.91 -20.30 -9.91
N GLY A 141 -5.88 -20.68 -10.70
CA GLY A 141 -5.52 -22.08 -10.91
C GLY A 141 -6.53 -22.85 -11.76
N ALA A 142 -7.36 -22.13 -12.53
CA ALA A 142 -8.47 -22.67 -13.32
C ALA A 142 -8.07 -23.19 -14.71
N ASP A 143 -6.77 -23.19 -15.04
CA ASP A 143 -6.29 -23.91 -16.23
C ASP A 143 -6.22 -25.42 -15.88
N GLU A 144 -7.34 -26.12 -16.03
CA GLU A 144 -7.40 -27.58 -16.26
C GLU A 144 -7.05 -27.92 -17.71
#